data_AF-A0AA43A661-F1
#
_entry.id   AF-A0AA43A661-F1
#
_cell.length_a   1.000
_cell.length_b   1.000
_cell.length_c   1.000
_cell.angle_alpha   90.00
_cell.angle_beta   90.00
_cell.angle_gamma   90.00
#
_symmetry.space_group_name_H-M   'P 1'
#
loop_
_entity.id
_entity.type
_entity.pdbx_description
1 polymer ?
#
loop_
_entity_poly.entity_id
_entity_poly.type
_entity_poly.pdbx_seq_one_letter_code
_entity_poly.pdbx_strand_id
1 'polypeptide(L)' 'MRKWEYMVTRINGAIATLPNSSHSKKLAEYGNEGWELVSMCNEVDADNSITYAYFKRPIE' A
#
# COMPACT_ATOMS: atom_id res chain seq x y z
N MET A 1 23.00 12.39 -5.48
CA MET A 1 21.78 12.22 -4.65
C MET A 1 20.81 11.35 -5.42
N ARG A 2 20.27 10.31 -4.81
CA ARG A 2 19.27 9.43 -5.44
C ARG A 2 17.90 10.11 -5.40
N LYS A 3 17.22 10.20 -6.54
CA LYS A 3 15.86 10.73 -6.62
C LYS A 3 14.85 9.59 -6.35
N TRP A 4 13.69 9.95 -5.82
CA TRP A 4 12.65 9.00 -5.42
C TRP A 4 11.29 9.46 -5.92
N GLU A 5 10.50 8.50 -6.39
CA GLU A 5 9.08 8.67 -6.68
C GLU A 5 8.26 8.07 -5.54
N TYR A 6 7.12 8.68 -5.23
CA TYR A 6 6.22 8.27 -4.15
C TYR A 6 4.81 8.10 -4.68
N MET A 7 4.09 7.10 -4.15
CA MET A 7 2.66 6.90 -4.44
C MET A 7 1.88 6.50 -3.19
N VAL A 8 0.58 6.73 -3.22
CA VAL A 8 -0.38 6.26 -2.20
C VAL A 8 -1.50 5.48 -2.88
N THR A 9 -1.87 4.34 -2.30
CA THR A 9 -3.03 3.55 -2.75
C THR A 9 -4.04 3.44 -1.63
N ARG A 10 -5.31 3.67 -1.96
CA ARG A 10 -6.45 3.50 -1.06
C ARG A 10 -6.96 2.07 -1.15
N ILE A 11 -7.09 1.41 -0.02
CA ILE A 11 -7.61 0.06 0.13
C ILE A 11 -8.86 0.16 1.03
N ASN A 12 -10.01 -0.26 0.51
CA ASN A 12 -11.24 -0.28 1.28
C ASN A 12 -11.26 -1.51 2.19
N GLY A 13 -11.47 -1.28 3.47
CA GLY A 13 -11.38 -2.28 4.52
C GLY A 13 -10.02 -2.29 5.23
N ALA A 14 -10.01 -2.89 6.41
CA ALA A 14 -8.80 -3.26 7.10
C ALA A 14 -8.07 -4.31 6.26
N ILE A 15 -6.77 -4.13 6.06
CA ILE A 15 -5.94 -5.19 5.49
C ILE A 15 -5.89 -6.32 6.51
N ALA A 16 -6.74 -7.33 6.31
CA ALA A 16 -6.57 -8.59 7.00
C ALA A 16 -5.21 -9.15 6.58
N THR A 17 -4.36 -9.45 7.56
CA THR A 17 -3.03 -10.09 7.40
C THR A 17 -3.15 -11.54 6.92
N LEU A 18 -4.14 -11.84 6.09
CA LEU A 18 -4.35 -13.13 5.46
C LEU A 18 -3.60 -13.14 4.12
N PRO A 19 -2.75 -14.15 3.88
CA PRO A 19 -1.84 -14.19 2.74
C PRO A 19 -2.55 -14.17 1.36
N ASN A 20 -3.86 -14.42 1.31
CA ASN A 20 -4.63 -14.55 0.06
C ASN A 20 -5.78 -13.54 -0.08
N SER A 21 -5.77 -12.44 0.67
CA SER A 21 -6.77 -11.39 0.46
C SER A 21 -6.59 -10.70 -0.90
N SER A 22 -7.65 -10.12 -1.46
CA SER A 22 -7.54 -9.25 -2.64
C SER A 22 -6.53 -8.11 -2.40
N HIS A 23 -6.44 -7.64 -1.15
CA HIS A 23 -5.50 -6.61 -0.73
C HIS A 23 -4.05 -7.10 -0.76
N SER A 24 -3.75 -8.32 -0.28
CA SER A 24 -2.39 -8.86 -0.33
C SER A 24 -1.88 -9.05 -1.75
N LYS A 25 -2.74 -9.48 -2.68
CA LYS A 25 -2.40 -9.58 -4.11
C LYS A 25 -2.03 -8.22 -4.71
N LYS A 26 -2.85 -7.20 -4.46
CA LYS A 26 -2.59 -5.84 -4.96
C LYS A 26 -1.30 -5.24 -4.40
N LEU A 27 -1.00 -5.48 -3.12
CA LEU A 27 0.27 -5.05 -2.52
C LEU A 27 1.47 -5.78 -3.16
N ALA A 28 1.33 -7.08 -3.45
CA ALA A 28 2.37 -7.87 -4.11
C ALA A 28 2.62 -7.42 -5.55
N GLU A 29 1.58 -7.01 -6.29
CA GLU A 29 1.71 -6.43 -7.64
C GLU A 29 2.61 -5.19 -7.62
N TYR A 30 2.40 -4.25 -6.69
CA TYR A 30 3.27 -3.09 -6.54
C TYR A 30 4.71 -3.47 -6.19
N GLY A 31 4.90 -4.46 -5.32
CA GLY A 31 6.22 -5.02 -5.02
C GLY A 31 6.93 -5.55 -6.28
N ASN A 32 6.22 -6.25 -7.16
CA ASN A 32 6.75 -6.76 -8.42
C ASN A 32 7.07 -5.63 -9.42
N GLU A 33 6.37 -4.50 -9.36
CA GLU A 33 6.66 -3.30 -10.15
C GLU A 33 7.83 -2.46 -9.60
N GLY A 34 8.48 -2.91 -8.52
CA GLY A 34 9.63 -2.24 -7.91
C GLY A 34 9.26 -1.17 -6.87
N TRP A 35 8.01 -1.11 -6.43
CA TRP A 35 7.59 -0.25 -5.32
C TRP A 35 7.90 -0.90 -3.97
N GLU A 36 8.55 -0.14 -3.10
CA GLU A 36 8.80 -0.51 -1.70
C GLU A 36 7.73 0.10 -0.81
N LEU A 37 7.05 -0.73 -0.01
CA LEU A 37 6.09 -0.26 0.98
C LEU A 37 6.82 0.47 2.11
N VAL A 38 6.45 1.72 2.36
CA VAL A 38 7.07 2.59 3.36
C VAL A 38 6.24 2.66 4.64
N SER A 39 4.93 2.81 4.49
CA SER A 39 4.01 2.98 5.62
C SER A 39 2.60 2.55 5.26
N MET A 40 1.82 2.19 6.27
CA MET A 40 0.39 1.97 6.17
C MET A 40 -0.32 2.75 7.27
N CYS A 41 -1.37 3.48 6.90
CA CYS A 41 -2.24 4.19 7.84
C CYS A 41 -3.66 3.65 7.71
N ASN A 42 -4.31 3.39 8.84
CA ASN A 42 -5.71 2.99 8.87
C ASN A 42 -6.54 4.16 9.37
N GLU A 43 -7.52 4.59 8.57
CA GLU A 43 -8.58 5.49 8.97
C GLU A 43 -9.85 4.68 9.22
N VAL A 44 -10.51 4.93 10.35
CA VAL A 44 -11.76 4.24 10.71
C VAL A 44 -12.85 5.29 10.78
N ASP A 45 -13.75 5.27 9.78
CA ASP A 45 -15.06 5.91 9.88
C ASP A 45 -16.06 4.89 10.43
N ALA A 46 -17.13 5.37 11.07
CA ALA A 46 -18.06 4.60 11.92
C ALA A 46 -18.46 3.19 11.42
N ASP A 47 -18.50 2.96 10.10
CA ASP A 47 -18.82 1.66 9.48
C ASP A 47 -17.76 1.17 8.46
N ASN A 48 -16.70 1.94 8.20
CA ASN A 48 -15.71 1.65 7.17
C ASN A 48 -14.28 1.84 7.69
N SER A 49 -13.46 0.81 7.54
CA SER A 49 -12.00 0.96 7.62
C SER A 49 -11.46 1.31 6.24
N ILE A 50 -10.57 2.28 6.15
CA ILE A 50 -9.82 2.63 4.94
C ILE A 50 -8.35 2.49 5.28
N THR A 51 -7.62 1.72 4.49
CA THR A 51 -6.17 1.62 4.62
C THR A 51 -5.50 2.42 3.50
N TYR A 52 -4.58 3.30 3.86
CA TYR A 52 -3.70 4.01 2.94
C TYR A 52 -2.32 3.36 3.00
N ALA A 53 -1.86 2.78 1.89
CA ALA A 53 -0.52 2.22 1.76
C ALA A 53 0.35 3.16 0.92
N TYR A 54 1.48 3.57 1.51
CA TYR A 54 2.44 4.51 0.94
C TYR A 54 3.65 3.74 0.42
N PHE A 55 4.07 4.05 -0.80
CA PHE A 55 5.19 3.40 -1.45
C PHE A 55 6.20 4.41 -1.96
N LYS A 56 7.43 3.93 -2.15
CA LYS A 56 8.49 4.66 -2.86
C LYS A 56 9.19 3.74 -3.86
N ARG A 57 9.78 4.31 -4.90
CA ARG A 57 10.74 3.60 -5.77
C ARG A 57 11.85 4.56 -6.23
N PRO A 58 13.06 4.06 -6.51
CA PRO A 58 14.12 4.90 -7.05
C PRO A 58 13.79 5.32 -8.49
N ILE A 59 14.13 6.55 -8.85
CA ILE A 59 14.11 7.04 -10.24
C ILE A 59 15.52 7.41 -10.67
N GLU A 60 15.85 7.12 -11.93
CA GLU A 60 17.14 7.44 -12.56
C GLU A 60 17.32 8.95 -12.81
#